data_AF-A0A349ZWS5-F1
#
_entry.id   AF-A0A349ZWS5-F1
#
_cell.length_a   1.000
_cell.length_b   1.000
_cell.length_c   1.000
_cell.angle_alpha   90.00
_cell.angle_beta   90.00
_cell.angle_gamma   90.00
#
_symmetry.space_group_name_H-M   'P 1'
#
loop_
_entity.id
_entity.type
_entity.pdbx_description
1 polymer ?
#
loop_
_entity_poly.entity_id
_entity_poly.type
_entity_poly.pdbx_seq_one_letter_code
_entity_poly.pdbx_strand_id
1 'polypeptide(L)'
;IDGLIDMFTLTVRKNPIKYNVDCNQFLEAPSQLLYSWIRGLGESWRDDKIKFECEEILVAVKKILQQGEFWKSHNGNENYCRWFVSSLLSFIEDGIRDDSHAFEAELLPIIKEILFIILEKDTYPVFDYSDLSMTVLNNSKGKIYMTLFQFSLRLARLEEKQIERWDNNIKELLTSKIESEEDNPLLFHVIGQFLPNIHYLDENWLIDNFDKIFPIKSLVNWTASMNGYFYFHRRPSKMYLKLFLEGGHLQQALTGGEIKGESLNSLIQQICTAYLYDFENFEIEGDIVQLLTKTKDENIISSLIYFFWSPRFPFETKVVSRIKPFWIEVYNCASKFENDKIDNLILSGTCKWLDSIDNIDKEIFEIVLNSIRYVNQQDRYSVIEALSKHINNAPEEVGLILIELFQKEVNYDISRGKLIEMVEILYNKGIKEIADKICLLHGEKGFHFLRELYIKFNT
;
A
#
# COMPACT_ATOMS: atom_id res chain seq x y z
N ILE A 1 38.94 5.66 7.87
CA ILE A 1 38.17 6.90 8.15
C ILE A 1 36.79 6.52 8.65
N ASP A 2 36.09 5.63 7.95
CA ASP A 2 34.74 5.16 8.33
C ASP A 2 34.65 4.58 9.75
N GLY A 3 35.61 3.75 10.18
CA GLY A 3 35.63 3.24 11.56
C GLY A 3 35.75 4.33 12.65
N LEU A 4 36.36 5.48 12.34
CA LEU A 4 36.42 6.61 13.28
C LEU A 4 35.08 7.36 13.33
N ILE A 5 34.42 7.52 12.17
CA ILE A 5 33.09 8.14 12.02
C ILE A 5 32.04 7.33 12.79
N ASP A 6 32.05 6.01 12.61
CA ASP A 6 31.12 5.12 13.32
C ASP A 6 31.38 5.13 14.84
N MET A 7 32.65 5.09 15.25
CA MET A 7 33.02 5.18 16.67
C MET A 7 32.60 6.52 17.29
N PHE A 8 32.77 7.64 16.57
CA PHE A 8 32.34 8.94 17.07
C PHE A 8 30.81 9.03 17.14
N THR A 9 30.09 8.54 16.12
CA THR A 9 28.62 8.44 16.11
C THR A 9 28.12 7.66 17.34
N LEU A 10 28.70 6.49 17.61
CA LEU A 10 28.37 5.69 18.79
C LEU A 10 28.72 6.39 20.12
N THR A 11 29.81 7.16 20.14
CA THR A 11 30.21 7.91 21.34
C THR A 11 29.21 9.01 21.66
N VAL A 12 28.76 9.75 20.64
CA VAL A 12 27.72 10.77 20.74
C VAL A 12 26.41 10.13 21.17
N ARG A 13 25.98 9.06 20.49
CA ARG A 13 24.73 8.33 20.80
C ARG A 13 24.64 7.89 22.26
N LYS A 14 25.74 7.36 22.81
CA LYS A 14 25.81 6.88 24.19
C LYS A 14 25.91 8.00 25.23
N ASN A 15 26.30 9.21 24.83
CA ASN A 15 26.54 10.32 25.75
C ASN A 15 26.03 11.66 25.17
N PRO A 16 24.76 11.77 24.74
CA PRO A 16 24.28 12.94 23.98
C PRO A 16 24.43 14.25 24.77
N ILE A 17 24.30 14.20 26.10
CA ILE A 17 24.43 15.35 27.02
C ILE A 17 25.85 15.95 27.00
N LYS A 18 26.89 15.20 26.60
CA LYS A 18 28.25 15.75 26.45
C LYS A 18 28.44 16.49 25.13
N TYR A 19 27.53 16.28 24.19
CA TYR A 19 27.61 16.76 22.82
C TYR A 19 26.44 17.66 22.43
N ASN A 20 25.59 18.05 23.39
CA ASN A 20 24.54 19.06 23.22
C ASN A 20 24.91 20.42 23.85
N VAL A 21 26.12 20.54 24.41
CA VAL A 21 26.68 21.77 24.99
C VAL A 21 27.92 22.21 24.22
N ASP A 22 28.23 23.51 24.28
CA ASP A 22 29.38 24.11 23.59
C ASP A 22 29.40 23.81 22.07
N CYS A 23 28.20 23.71 21.47
CA CYS A 23 28.03 23.24 20.10
C CYS A 23 28.71 24.15 19.04
N ASN A 24 29.11 25.37 19.42
CA ASN A 24 29.87 26.27 18.55
C ASN A 24 31.23 25.69 18.11
N GLN A 25 31.79 24.72 18.84
CA GLN A 25 33.02 24.02 18.44
C GLN A 25 32.85 23.24 17.12
N PHE A 26 31.61 22.88 16.77
CA PHE A 26 31.30 22.18 15.52
C PHE A 26 31.23 23.09 14.30
N LEU A 27 31.19 24.42 14.45
CA LEU A 27 31.01 25.35 13.32
C LEU A 27 32.11 25.23 12.25
N GLU A 28 33.32 24.85 12.67
CA GLU A 28 34.50 24.69 11.80
C GLU A 28 34.90 23.21 11.65
N ALA A 29 34.07 22.28 12.14
CA ALA A 29 34.39 20.86 12.10
C ALA A 29 34.25 20.30 10.67
N PRO A 30 35.07 19.31 10.28
CA PRO A 30 34.90 18.60 9.02
C PRO A 30 33.51 17.97 8.90
N SER A 31 32.98 17.93 7.67
CA SER A 31 31.64 17.40 7.35
C SER A 31 31.38 15.99 7.89
N GLN A 32 32.42 15.15 7.96
CA GLN A 32 32.35 13.80 8.53
C GLN A 32 31.97 13.83 10.01
N LEU A 33 32.54 14.76 10.78
CA LEU A 33 32.26 14.90 12.21
C LEU A 33 30.89 15.54 12.42
N LEU A 34 30.51 16.52 11.59
CA LEU A 34 29.18 17.10 11.60
C LEU A 34 28.10 16.04 11.39
N TYR A 35 28.25 15.22 10.34
CA TYR A 35 27.34 14.12 10.04
C TYR A 35 27.25 13.12 11.21
N SER A 36 28.40 12.67 11.72
CA SER A 36 28.46 11.73 12.85
C SER A 36 27.79 12.28 14.11
N TRP A 37 27.97 13.57 14.37
CA TRP A 37 27.39 14.26 15.52
C TRP A 37 25.86 14.27 15.46
N ILE A 38 25.29 14.77 14.36
CA ILE A 38 23.83 14.82 14.21
C ILE A 38 23.23 13.42 14.12
N ARG A 39 23.88 12.48 13.41
CA ARG A 39 23.42 11.10 13.37
C ARG A 39 23.41 10.46 14.75
N GLY A 40 24.47 10.65 15.54
CA GLY A 40 24.56 10.10 16.90
C GLY A 40 23.50 10.66 17.83
N LEU A 41 23.25 11.98 17.78
CA LEU A 41 22.16 12.63 18.52
C LEU A 41 20.80 12.11 18.10
N GLY A 42 20.56 12.00 16.78
CA GLY A 42 19.30 11.49 16.23
C GLY A 42 19.03 10.04 16.61
N GLU A 43 20.04 9.16 16.56
CA GLU A 43 19.91 7.78 17.02
C GLU A 43 19.65 7.69 18.54
N SER A 44 20.28 8.55 19.35
CA SER A 44 20.04 8.61 20.79
C SER A 44 18.60 9.02 21.12
N TRP A 45 18.09 10.03 20.41
CA TRP A 45 16.71 10.50 20.55
C TRP A 45 15.70 9.45 20.06
N ARG A 46 15.87 8.93 18.84
CA ARG A 46 14.90 8.03 18.21
C ARG A 46 14.91 6.64 18.83
N ASP A 47 16.09 6.02 18.94
CA ASP A 47 16.22 4.59 19.24
C ASP A 47 16.33 4.35 20.75
N ASP A 48 17.13 5.17 21.44
CA ASP A 48 17.40 5.00 22.87
C ASP A 48 16.43 5.82 23.75
N LYS A 49 15.60 6.68 23.14
CA LYS A 49 14.59 7.53 23.80
C LYS A 49 15.16 8.42 24.90
N ILE A 50 16.41 8.88 24.74
CA ILE A 50 17.08 9.75 25.71
C ILE A 50 16.72 11.20 25.41
N LYS A 51 16.07 11.89 26.37
CA LYS A 51 15.79 13.33 26.29
C LYS A 51 17.01 14.16 26.71
N PHE A 52 17.28 15.23 25.97
CA PHE A 52 18.32 16.21 26.25
C PHE A 52 17.98 17.57 25.60
N GLU A 53 18.56 18.65 26.13
CA GLU A 53 18.35 20.01 25.62
C GLU A 53 18.86 20.15 24.18
N CYS A 54 18.04 20.72 23.30
CA CYS A 54 18.31 20.81 21.87
C CYS A 54 18.55 22.25 21.36
N GLU A 55 18.39 23.26 22.21
CA GLU A 55 18.52 24.68 21.81
C GLU A 55 19.90 24.98 21.20
N GLU A 56 20.98 24.68 21.92
CA GLU A 56 22.35 24.94 21.44
C GLU A 56 22.68 24.16 20.16
N ILE A 57 22.18 22.92 20.03
CA ILE A 57 22.35 22.09 18.84
C ILE A 57 21.71 22.80 17.63
N LEU A 58 20.44 23.20 17.74
CA LEU A 58 19.71 23.84 16.65
C LEU A 58 20.30 25.21 16.28
N VAL A 59 20.78 25.97 17.27
CA VAL A 59 21.50 27.24 17.03
C VAL A 59 22.80 27.00 16.26
N ALA A 60 23.60 26.01 16.64
CA ALA A 60 24.83 25.67 15.93
C ALA A 60 24.54 25.17 14.51
N VAL A 61 23.55 24.29 14.35
CA VAL A 61 23.08 23.78 13.05
C VAL A 61 22.66 24.94 12.14
N LYS A 62 21.85 25.88 12.62
CA LYS A 62 21.44 27.04 11.84
C LYS A 62 22.64 27.84 11.33
N LYS A 63 23.64 28.08 12.18
CA LYS A 63 24.89 28.77 11.78
C LYS A 63 25.66 27.99 10.72
N ILE A 64 25.78 26.66 10.84
CA ILE A 64 26.42 25.81 9.82
C ILE A 64 25.69 25.96 8.48
N LEU A 65 24.36 25.87 8.48
CA LEU A 65 23.55 26.00 7.26
C LEU A 65 23.56 27.41 6.66
N GLN A 66 23.98 28.43 7.40
CA GLN A 66 24.17 29.79 6.87
C GLN A 66 25.51 29.97 6.14
N GLN A 67 26.46 29.03 6.29
CA GLN A 67 27.75 29.10 5.62
C GLN A 67 27.61 28.72 4.13
N GLY A 68 28.02 29.62 3.24
CA GLY A 68 27.99 29.36 1.80
C GLY A 68 28.86 28.17 1.37
N GLU A 69 30.00 27.96 2.04
CA GLU A 69 30.91 26.84 1.76
C GLU A 69 30.26 25.47 2.05
N PHE A 70 29.45 25.38 3.11
CA PHE A 70 28.70 24.15 3.42
C PHE A 70 27.85 23.70 2.22
N TRP A 71 27.13 24.63 1.60
CA TRP A 71 26.27 24.34 0.45
C TRP A 71 27.03 24.09 -0.85
N LYS A 72 28.20 24.71 -1.04
CA LYS A 72 29.09 24.38 -2.16
C LYS A 72 29.55 22.91 -2.07
N SER A 73 29.91 22.45 -0.87
CA SER A 73 30.22 21.04 -0.61
C SER A 73 29.01 20.13 -0.80
N HIS A 74 27.87 20.48 -0.19
CA HIS A 74 26.61 19.72 -0.28
C HIS A 74 26.15 19.49 -1.73
N ASN A 75 26.11 20.57 -2.51
CA ASN A 75 25.62 20.56 -3.89
C ASN A 75 26.71 20.11 -4.89
N GLY A 76 27.94 19.89 -4.43
CA GLY A 76 29.05 19.33 -5.19
C GLY A 76 29.15 17.80 -5.05
N ASN A 77 30.38 17.28 -5.01
CA ASN A 77 30.63 15.83 -4.95
C ASN A 77 30.73 15.26 -3.52
N GLU A 78 30.55 16.08 -2.48
CA GLU A 78 30.78 15.66 -1.10
C GLU A 78 29.53 15.02 -0.45
N ASN A 79 29.63 13.72 -0.13
CA ASN A 79 28.51 12.95 0.44
C ASN A 79 28.17 13.34 1.88
N TYR A 80 29.15 13.73 2.69
CA TYR A 80 28.97 13.92 4.13
C TYR A 80 28.07 15.10 4.48
N CYS A 81 28.15 16.21 3.75
CA CYS A 81 27.22 17.33 3.93
C CYS A 81 25.77 16.91 3.58
N ARG A 82 25.58 16.09 2.53
CA ARG A 82 24.26 15.54 2.18
C ARG A 82 23.72 14.60 3.26
N TRP A 83 24.58 13.72 3.78
CA TRP A 83 24.20 12.83 4.87
C TRP A 83 23.91 13.58 6.17
N PHE A 84 24.62 14.68 6.44
CA PHE A 84 24.30 15.60 7.53
C PHE A 84 22.89 16.17 7.39
N VAL A 85 22.53 16.76 6.23
CA VAL A 85 21.19 17.33 6.01
C VAL A 85 20.10 16.25 6.12
N SER A 86 20.32 15.08 5.52
CA SER A 86 19.37 13.96 5.60
C SER A 86 19.19 13.45 7.05
N SER A 87 20.28 13.39 7.83
CA SER A 87 20.23 12.99 9.25
C SER A 87 19.58 14.05 10.12
N LEU A 88 19.84 15.32 9.83
CA LEU A 88 19.24 16.47 10.51
C LEU A 88 17.73 16.50 10.32
N LEU A 89 17.24 16.32 9.10
CA LEU A 89 15.80 16.25 8.83
C LEU A 89 15.15 15.09 9.58
N SER A 90 15.82 13.93 9.63
CA SER A 90 15.32 12.78 10.39
C SER A 90 15.28 13.07 11.90
N PHE A 91 16.32 13.69 12.44
CA PHE A 91 16.36 14.10 13.85
C PHE A 91 15.27 15.12 14.20
N ILE A 92 15.06 16.12 13.33
CA ILE A 92 13.98 17.09 13.50
C ILE A 92 12.61 16.39 13.44
N GLU A 93 12.38 15.53 12.45
CA GLU A 93 11.14 14.77 12.33
C GLU A 93 10.85 13.93 13.59
N ASP A 94 11.86 13.21 14.09
CA ASP A 94 11.76 12.42 15.32
C ASP A 94 11.48 13.29 16.56
N GLY A 95 11.91 14.56 16.55
CA GLY A 95 11.63 15.54 17.60
C GLY A 95 10.28 16.25 17.50
N ILE A 96 9.50 16.08 16.42
CA ILE A 96 8.20 16.77 16.26
C ILE A 96 7.01 15.84 16.00
N ARG A 97 7.27 14.58 15.62
CA ARG A 97 6.21 13.63 15.22
C ARG A 97 5.43 13.06 16.40
N ASP A 98 6.07 12.78 17.54
CA ASP A 98 5.47 12.11 18.71
C ASP A 98 5.46 13.05 19.93
N ASP A 99 4.28 13.47 20.36
CA ASP A 99 4.13 14.45 21.45
C ASP A 99 4.65 13.93 22.81
N SER A 100 4.76 12.61 23.01
CA SER A 100 5.32 12.03 24.25
C SER A 100 6.85 12.19 24.35
N HIS A 101 7.51 12.29 23.19
CA HIS A 101 8.95 12.41 23.03
C HIS A 101 9.31 13.51 22.03
N ALA A 102 8.62 14.65 22.13
CA ALA A 102 8.85 15.82 21.30
C ALA A 102 9.85 16.79 21.93
N PHE A 103 10.44 17.62 21.06
CA PHE A 103 11.13 18.84 21.44
C PHE A 103 10.18 19.83 22.11
N GLU A 104 10.78 20.70 22.92
CA GLU A 104 10.10 21.83 23.56
C GLU A 104 9.52 22.78 22.51
N ALA A 105 8.35 23.35 22.78
CA ALA A 105 7.58 24.14 21.81
C ALA A 105 8.32 25.43 21.39
N GLU A 106 9.16 25.97 22.28
CA GLU A 106 10.00 27.15 22.08
C GLU A 106 11.03 26.96 20.96
N LEU A 107 11.32 25.70 20.58
CA LEU A 107 12.25 25.38 19.50
C LEU A 107 11.60 25.41 18.11
N LEU A 108 10.27 25.47 18.01
CA LEU A 108 9.58 25.46 16.72
C LEU A 108 9.95 26.64 15.80
N PRO A 109 10.14 27.88 16.27
CA PRO A 109 10.62 28.98 15.42
C PRO A 109 11.98 28.69 14.77
N ILE A 110 12.97 28.21 15.52
CA ILE A 110 14.29 27.92 14.96
C ILE A 110 14.26 26.70 14.03
N ILE A 111 13.44 25.69 14.33
CA ILE A 111 13.20 24.55 13.45
C ILE A 111 12.64 25.04 12.11
N LYS A 112 11.61 25.90 12.14
CA LYS A 112 11.04 26.48 10.91
C LYS A 112 12.10 27.17 10.07
N GLU A 113 12.93 28.01 10.68
CA GLU A 113 14.01 28.69 9.96
C GLU A 113 15.01 27.70 9.33
N ILE A 114 15.41 26.65 10.06
CA ILE A 114 16.28 25.60 9.53
C ILE A 114 15.66 24.92 8.31
N LEU A 115 14.37 24.55 8.39
CA LEU A 115 13.67 23.91 7.27
C LEU A 115 13.62 24.79 6.03
N PHE A 116 13.36 26.09 6.20
CA PHE A 116 13.34 27.05 5.10
C PHE A 116 14.74 27.28 4.49
N ILE A 117 15.80 27.33 5.31
CA ILE A 117 17.18 27.43 4.80
C ILE A 117 17.52 26.19 3.95
N ILE A 118 17.18 24.99 4.43
CA ILE A 118 17.44 23.74 3.67
C ILE A 118 16.69 23.79 2.34
N LEU A 119 15.41 24.15 2.36
CA LEU A 119 14.58 24.21 1.16
C LEU A 119 15.10 25.20 0.12
N GLU A 120 15.62 26.35 0.56
CA GLU A 120 16.17 27.38 -0.33
C GLU A 120 17.53 26.98 -0.93
N LYS A 121 18.39 26.33 -0.14
CA LYS A 121 19.80 26.14 -0.49
C LYS A 121 20.15 24.76 -1.06
N ASP A 122 19.31 23.75 -0.83
CA ASP A 122 19.52 22.40 -1.39
C ASP A 122 19.16 22.37 -2.89
N THR A 123 20.18 22.51 -3.72
CA THR A 123 20.04 22.45 -5.18
C THR A 123 20.52 21.12 -5.77
N TYR A 124 20.91 20.15 -4.94
CA TYR A 124 21.46 18.89 -5.42
C TYR A 124 20.42 18.10 -6.22
N PRO A 125 20.74 17.59 -7.42
CA PRO A 125 19.80 16.84 -8.23
C PRO A 125 19.44 15.49 -7.60
N VAL A 126 18.20 15.05 -7.83
CA VAL A 126 17.74 13.70 -7.50
C VAL A 126 17.84 12.87 -8.77
N PHE A 127 18.46 11.70 -8.68
CA PHE A 127 18.79 10.88 -9.86
C PHE A 127 17.91 9.63 -10.02
N ASP A 128 17.23 9.20 -8.95
CA ASP A 128 16.40 8.00 -8.98
C ASP A 128 14.97 8.33 -8.54
N TYR A 129 14.03 8.09 -9.45
CA TYR A 129 12.59 8.24 -9.23
C TYR A 129 11.84 6.92 -9.47
N SER A 130 12.57 5.80 -9.61
CA SER A 130 11.98 4.49 -9.90
C SER A 130 11.15 3.97 -8.72
N ASP A 131 11.58 4.26 -7.49
CA ASP A 131 10.85 3.99 -6.25
C ASP A 131 10.74 5.27 -5.43
N LEU A 132 9.68 6.04 -5.66
CA LEU A 132 9.46 7.32 -4.98
C LEU A 132 9.36 7.16 -3.46
N SER A 133 8.80 6.05 -2.96
CA SER A 133 8.71 5.79 -1.52
C SER A 133 10.11 5.70 -0.92
N MET A 134 11.02 4.97 -1.56
CA MET A 134 12.41 4.88 -1.14
C MET A 134 13.19 6.18 -1.37
N THR A 135 12.97 6.87 -2.50
CA THR A 135 13.67 8.12 -2.79
C THR A 135 13.30 9.22 -1.79
N VAL A 136 12.01 9.37 -1.48
CA VAL A 136 11.54 10.36 -0.51
C VAL A 136 12.17 10.14 0.86
N LEU A 137 12.26 8.87 1.29
CA LEU A 137 12.84 8.48 2.58
C LEU A 137 14.37 8.57 2.64
N ASN A 138 15.07 8.60 1.51
CA ASN A 138 16.54 8.57 1.48
C ASN A 138 17.18 9.89 0.98
N ASN A 139 16.39 10.80 0.43
CA ASN A 139 16.86 12.07 -0.09
C ASN A 139 16.34 13.26 0.73
N SER A 140 17.19 14.27 0.95
CA SER A 140 16.85 15.50 1.67
C SER A 140 15.64 16.24 1.07
N LYS A 141 15.50 16.25 -0.27
CA LYS A 141 14.39 16.91 -0.97
C LYS A 141 13.03 16.23 -0.77
N GLY A 142 12.99 14.94 -0.52
CA GLY A 142 11.75 14.27 -0.11
C GLY A 142 11.47 14.46 1.37
N LYS A 143 12.48 14.20 2.20
CA LYS A 143 12.38 14.35 3.66
C LYS A 143 11.96 15.74 4.11
N ILE A 144 12.41 16.79 3.43
CA ILE A 144 12.04 18.17 3.80
C ILE A 144 10.52 18.37 3.71
N TYR A 145 9.85 17.85 2.67
CA TYR A 145 8.39 17.95 2.56
C TYR A 145 7.67 17.15 3.65
N MET A 146 8.14 15.94 3.95
CA MET A 146 7.59 15.16 5.07
C MET A 146 7.73 15.93 6.39
N THR A 147 8.91 16.51 6.62
CA THR A 147 9.20 17.26 7.86
C THR A 147 8.36 18.53 7.96
N LEU A 148 8.09 19.23 6.86
CA LEU A 148 7.19 20.40 6.83
C LEU A 148 5.75 20.04 7.21
N PHE A 149 5.23 18.91 6.74
CA PHE A 149 3.91 18.43 7.17
C PHE A 149 3.90 18.02 8.65
N GLN A 150 4.92 17.29 9.11
CA GLN A 150 5.03 16.93 10.54
C GLN A 150 5.14 18.15 11.45
N PHE A 151 5.89 19.17 11.01
CA PHE A 151 5.98 20.45 11.69
C PHE A 151 4.63 21.15 11.77
N SER A 152 3.91 21.24 10.65
CA SER A 152 2.57 21.83 10.60
C SER A 152 1.59 21.11 11.54
N LEU A 153 1.66 19.77 11.59
CA LEU A 153 0.84 18.97 12.48
C LEU A 153 1.21 19.18 13.96
N ARG A 154 2.50 19.32 14.29
CA ARG A 154 2.95 19.61 15.67
C ARG A 154 2.45 20.97 16.14
N LEU A 155 2.56 22.00 15.30
CA LEU A 155 1.98 23.31 15.58
C LEU A 155 0.48 23.23 15.83
N ALA A 156 -0.25 22.58 14.92
CA ALA A 156 -1.70 22.43 15.04
C ALA A 156 -2.14 21.74 16.35
N ARG A 157 -1.38 20.74 16.82
CA ARG A 157 -1.66 20.04 18.08
C ARG A 157 -1.38 20.91 19.30
N LEU A 158 -0.31 21.71 19.28
CA LEU A 158 0.06 22.59 20.40
C LEU A 158 -0.86 23.80 20.55
N GLU A 159 -1.31 24.37 19.43
CA GLU A 159 -2.18 25.55 19.45
C GLU A 159 -3.64 25.21 19.77
N GLU A 160 -4.01 23.93 19.73
CA GLU A 160 -5.38 23.40 19.95
C GLU A 160 -6.46 24.13 19.12
N LYS A 161 -6.06 24.73 17.98
CA LYS A 161 -6.95 25.51 17.13
C LYS A 161 -8.00 24.61 16.48
N GLN A 162 -9.24 25.09 16.48
CA GLN A 162 -10.36 24.42 15.80
C GLN A 162 -10.47 24.83 14.33
N ILE A 163 -9.95 26.00 13.97
CA ILE A 163 -9.98 26.62 12.63
C ILE A 163 -8.60 27.24 12.39
N GLU A 164 -8.11 27.25 11.14
CA GLU A 164 -6.77 27.78 10.77
C GLU A 164 -5.60 27.07 11.48
N ARG A 165 -5.56 25.74 11.35
CA ARG A 165 -4.52 24.90 11.97
C ARG A 165 -3.18 24.91 11.23
N TRP A 166 -3.18 25.33 9.97
CA TRP A 166 -2.01 25.24 9.11
C TRP A 166 -1.17 26.52 9.18
N ASP A 167 0.12 26.39 9.43
CA ASP A 167 1.07 27.50 9.32
C ASP A 167 1.00 28.16 7.93
N ASN A 168 0.70 29.47 7.91
CA ASN A 168 0.48 30.21 6.66
C ASN A 168 1.69 30.18 5.71
N ASN A 169 2.91 30.32 6.22
CA ASN A 169 4.10 30.35 5.35
C ASN A 169 4.31 28.99 4.67
N ILE A 170 4.05 27.89 5.37
CA ILE A 170 4.16 26.54 4.81
C ILE A 170 3.01 26.28 3.84
N LYS A 171 1.79 26.69 4.18
CA LYS A 171 0.62 26.58 3.30
C LYS A 171 0.84 27.35 1.99
N GLU A 172 1.29 28.60 2.05
CA GLU A 172 1.58 29.44 0.88
C GLU A 172 2.69 28.83 0.02
N LEU A 173 3.78 28.38 0.65
CA LEU A 173 4.87 27.67 -0.02
C LEU A 173 4.36 26.44 -0.79
N LEU A 174 3.58 25.58 -0.15
CA LEU A 174 3.09 24.35 -0.79
C LEU A 174 2.04 24.66 -1.86
N THR A 175 1.19 25.67 -1.64
CA THR A 175 0.22 26.16 -2.64
C THR A 175 0.94 26.62 -3.90
N SER A 176 1.95 27.49 -3.78
CA SER A 176 2.72 27.94 -4.94
C SER A 176 3.40 26.80 -5.71
N LYS A 177 3.84 25.73 -5.01
CA LYS A 177 4.48 24.56 -5.63
C LYS A 177 3.50 23.64 -6.35
N ILE A 178 2.26 23.50 -5.88
CA ILE A 178 1.24 22.73 -6.62
C ILE A 178 0.62 23.53 -7.77
N GLU A 179 0.67 24.85 -7.68
CA GLU A 179 0.24 25.75 -8.76
C GLU A 179 1.30 25.93 -9.85
N SER A 180 2.57 25.71 -9.53
CA SER A 180 3.60 25.60 -10.56
C SER A 180 3.34 24.35 -11.40
N GLU A 181 3.24 24.51 -12.72
CA GLU A 181 3.10 23.38 -13.66
C GLU A 181 4.41 22.57 -13.81
N GLU A 182 5.38 22.76 -12.90
CA GLU A 182 6.66 22.05 -12.90
C GLU A 182 6.53 20.65 -12.28
N ASP A 183 7.24 19.68 -12.87
CA ASP A 183 7.30 18.32 -12.31
C ASP A 183 8.09 18.32 -10.99
N ASN A 184 7.44 17.85 -9.93
CA ASN A 184 8.01 17.70 -8.60
C ASN A 184 7.47 16.41 -7.94
N PRO A 185 7.80 15.24 -8.48
CA PRO A 185 7.22 13.98 -8.05
C PRO A 185 7.47 13.67 -6.56
N LEU A 186 8.56 14.18 -5.96
CA LEU A 186 8.81 14.00 -4.52
C LEU A 186 7.77 14.72 -3.66
N LEU A 187 7.47 15.99 -3.98
CA LEU A 187 6.43 16.73 -3.28
C LEU A 187 5.08 16.04 -3.45
N PHE A 188 4.71 15.73 -4.69
CA PHE A 188 3.40 15.15 -5.00
C PHE A 188 3.19 13.79 -4.34
N HIS A 189 4.23 12.95 -4.29
CA HIS A 189 4.19 11.70 -3.52
C HIS A 189 3.94 11.95 -2.03
N VAL A 190 4.66 12.90 -1.42
CA VAL A 190 4.46 13.26 0.00
C VAL A 190 3.07 13.85 0.23
N ILE A 191 2.54 14.69 -0.67
CA ILE A 191 1.18 15.22 -0.55
C ILE A 191 0.16 14.07 -0.54
N GLY A 192 0.29 13.10 -1.45
CA GLY A 192 -0.57 11.92 -1.46
C GLY A 192 -0.49 11.13 -0.16
N GLN A 193 0.73 10.90 0.35
CA GLN A 193 0.98 10.22 1.63
C GLN A 193 0.34 10.97 2.81
N PHE A 194 0.39 12.29 2.82
CA PHE A 194 -0.12 13.13 3.90
C PHE A 194 -1.54 13.66 3.66
N LEU A 195 -2.29 13.15 2.67
CA LEU A 195 -3.61 13.68 2.32
C LEU A 195 -4.59 13.76 3.53
N PRO A 196 -4.70 12.75 4.42
CA PRO A 196 -5.52 12.86 5.63
C PRO A 196 -5.03 13.91 6.62
N ASN A 197 -3.71 14.11 6.69
CA ASN A 197 -3.11 15.15 7.52
C ASN A 197 -3.39 16.55 6.96
N ILE A 198 -3.37 16.71 5.64
CA ILE A 198 -3.74 17.95 4.96
C ILE A 198 -5.22 18.25 5.22
N HIS A 199 -6.11 17.26 5.10
CA HIS A 199 -7.52 17.41 5.46
C HIS A 199 -7.69 17.91 6.90
N TYR A 200 -6.97 17.31 7.85
CA TYR A 200 -7.00 17.76 9.25
C TYR A 200 -6.52 19.22 9.42
N LEU A 201 -5.47 19.62 8.69
CA LEU A 201 -4.91 20.97 8.74
C LEU A 201 -5.85 22.02 8.12
N ASP A 202 -6.43 21.71 6.96
CA ASP A 202 -7.35 22.58 6.24
C ASP A 202 -8.20 21.80 5.21
N GLU A 203 -9.44 21.48 5.58
CA GLU A 203 -10.39 20.76 4.73
C GLU A 203 -10.74 21.54 3.45
N ASN A 204 -11.05 22.83 3.59
CA ASN A 204 -11.48 23.67 2.47
C ASN A 204 -10.36 23.79 1.43
N TRP A 205 -9.12 24.04 1.88
CA TRP A 205 -7.99 24.11 0.98
C TRP A 205 -7.77 22.81 0.21
N LEU A 206 -7.93 21.65 0.86
CA LEU A 206 -7.79 20.36 0.18
C LEU A 206 -8.85 20.18 -0.90
N ILE A 207 -10.11 20.49 -0.59
CA ILE A 207 -11.21 20.38 -1.56
C ILE A 207 -10.96 21.32 -2.75
N ASP A 208 -10.65 22.59 -2.48
CA ASP A 208 -10.45 23.61 -3.51
C ASP A 208 -9.23 23.34 -4.41
N ASN A 209 -8.26 22.56 -3.92
CA ASN A 209 -7.02 22.26 -4.64
C ASN A 209 -6.88 20.77 -5.00
N PHE A 210 -7.92 19.95 -4.89
CA PHE A 210 -7.82 18.50 -5.08
C PHE A 210 -7.25 18.13 -6.46
N ASP A 211 -7.77 18.74 -7.53
CA ASP A 211 -7.28 18.50 -8.90
C ASP A 211 -5.88 19.05 -9.14
N LYS A 212 -5.44 20.02 -8.34
CA LYS A 212 -4.04 20.51 -8.37
C LYS A 212 -3.11 19.57 -7.61
N ILE A 213 -3.60 18.90 -6.57
CA ILE A 213 -2.89 17.87 -5.80
C ILE A 213 -2.77 16.58 -6.63
N PHE A 214 -3.77 16.26 -7.44
CA PHE A 214 -3.77 15.13 -8.37
C PHE A 214 -3.85 15.63 -9.82
N PRO A 215 -2.80 16.27 -10.36
CA PRO A 215 -2.89 17.00 -11.63
C PRO A 215 -2.83 16.06 -12.84
N ILE A 216 -3.97 15.54 -13.31
CA ILE A 216 -4.04 14.59 -14.46
C ILE A 216 -3.20 15.06 -15.68
N LYS A 217 -3.10 16.37 -15.89
CA LYS A 217 -2.30 16.97 -16.97
C LYS A 217 -0.79 16.72 -16.86
N SER A 218 -0.24 16.64 -15.64
CA SER A 218 1.14 16.20 -15.40
C SER A 218 1.10 14.74 -14.95
N LEU A 219 1.35 13.82 -15.88
CA LEU A 219 1.35 12.39 -15.59
C LEU A 219 2.38 12.03 -14.50
N VAL A 220 3.53 12.72 -14.47
CA VAL A 220 4.58 12.52 -13.47
C VAL A 220 4.08 12.85 -12.06
N ASN A 221 3.52 14.05 -11.87
CA ASN A 221 3.01 14.49 -10.58
C ASN A 221 1.73 13.75 -10.16
N TRP A 222 0.85 13.46 -11.11
CA TRP A 222 -0.36 12.68 -10.88
C TRP A 222 -0.02 11.25 -10.45
N THR A 223 0.87 10.56 -11.16
CA THR A 223 1.30 9.21 -10.78
C THR A 223 1.99 9.21 -9.42
N ALA A 224 2.80 10.23 -9.12
CA ALA A 224 3.46 10.36 -7.82
C ALA A 224 2.46 10.51 -6.67
N SER A 225 1.49 11.42 -6.79
CA SER A 225 0.44 11.66 -5.78
C SER A 225 -0.49 10.48 -5.59
N MET A 226 -0.94 9.85 -6.68
CA MET A 226 -1.74 8.63 -6.62
C MET A 226 -1.00 7.49 -5.92
N ASN A 227 0.27 7.26 -6.25
CA ASN A 227 1.09 6.27 -5.55
C ASN A 227 1.27 6.64 -4.07
N GLY A 228 1.56 7.91 -3.76
CA GLY A 228 1.67 8.38 -2.37
C GLY A 228 0.40 8.13 -1.57
N TYR A 229 -0.77 8.37 -2.15
CA TYR A 229 -2.03 8.10 -1.45
C TYR A 229 -2.30 6.60 -1.29
N PHE A 230 -2.38 5.85 -2.39
CA PHE A 230 -2.83 4.46 -2.35
C PHE A 230 -1.81 3.52 -1.70
N TYR A 231 -0.51 3.82 -1.73
CA TYR A 231 0.50 3.01 -1.03
C TYR A 231 0.31 3.05 0.50
N PHE A 232 0.06 4.23 1.05
CA PHE A 232 -0.02 4.43 2.51
C PHE A 232 -1.43 4.30 3.08
N HIS A 233 -2.46 4.57 2.28
CA HIS A 233 -3.86 4.53 2.72
C HIS A 233 -4.58 3.36 2.06
N ARG A 234 -4.90 2.31 2.84
CA ARG A 234 -5.61 1.12 2.34
C ARG A 234 -7.10 1.10 2.63
N ARG A 235 -7.53 1.95 3.57
CA ARG A 235 -8.94 2.06 3.94
C ARG A 235 -9.59 3.14 3.09
N PRO A 236 -10.70 2.85 2.42
CA PRO A 236 -11.41 3.85 1.65
C PRO A 236 -11.94 4.96 2.56
N SER A 237 -11.70 6.21 2.17
CA SER A 237 -12.39 7.38 2.68
C SER A 237 -13.49 7.76 1.69
N LYS A 238 -14.74 7.87 2.17
CA LYS A 238 -15.89 8.24 1.32
C LYS A 238 -15.64 9.56 0.60
N MET A 239 -15.19 10.58 1.32
CA MET A 239 -14.92 11.90 0.78
C MET A 239 -13.86 11.84 -0.34
N TYR A 240 -12.72 11.17 -0.09
CA TYR A 240 -11.64 11.13 -1.08
C TYR A 240 -12.01 10.29 -2.28
N LEU A 241 -12.68 9.16 -2.08
CA LEU A 241 -13.12 8.31 -3.19
C LEU A 241 -14.13 9.04 -4.08
N LYS A 242 -15.00 9.87 -3.49
CA LYS A 242 -15.90 10.75 -4.24
C LYS A 242 -15.12 11.78 -5.06
N LEU A 243 -14.14 12.47 -4.47
CA LEU A 243 -13.29 13.41 -5.20
C LEU A 243 -12.50 12.72 -6.33
N PHE A 244 -11.96 11.51 -6.08
CA PHE A 244 -11.29 10.71 -7.11
C PHE A 244 -12.20 10.32 -8.27
N LEU A 245 -13.48 10.04 -7.97
CA LEU A 245 -14.47 9.72 -8.98
C LEU A 245 -14.85 10.96 -9.80
N GLU A 246 -15.27 12.04 -9.13
CA GLU A 246 -15.74 13.28 -9.77
C GLU A 246 -14.64 13.94 -10.62
N GLY A 247 -13.37 13.84 -10.20
CA GLY A 247 -12.21 14.34 -10.95
C GLY A 247 -11.72 13.41 -12.07
N GLY A 248 -12.37 12.25 -12.30
CA GLY A 248 -11.97 11.29 -13.35
C GLY A 248 -10.68 10.52 -13.06
N HIS A 249 -10.13 10.60 -11.84
CA HIS A 249 -8.87 9.96 -11.48
C HIS A 249 -8.98 8.43 -11.43
N LEU A 250 -10.13 7.89 -10.99
CA LEU A 250 -10.34 6.44 -10.98
C LEU A 250 -10.32 5.86 -12.40
N GLN A 251 -11.00 6.52 -13.35
CA GLN A 251 -10.97 6.12 -14.75
C GLN A 251 -9.54 6.15 -15.30
N GLN A 252 -8.82 7.26 -15.10
CA GLN A 252 -7.43 7.41 -15.54
C GLN A 252 -6.52 6.31 -14.96
N ALA A 253 -6.68 5.95 -13.68
CA ALA A 253 -5.88 4.91 -13.04
C ALA A 253 -6.15 3.51 -13.58
N LEU A 254 -7.40 3.21 -13.95
CA LEU A 254 -7.78 1.91 -14.49
C LEU A 254 -7.42 1.75 -15.97
N THR A 255 -7.32 2.84 -16.74
CA THR A 255 -7.01 2.78 -18.19
C THR A 255 -5.57 3.15 -18.53
N GLY A 256 -4.88 3.92 -17.68
CA GLY A 256 -3.57 4.50 -17.98
C GLY A 256 -2.39 3.59 -17.72
N GLY A 257 -2.52 2.58 -16.86
CA GLY A 257 -1.43 1.61 -16.56
C GLY A 257 -0.26 2.18 -15.76
N GLU A 258 -0.36 3.41 -15.25
CA GLU A 258 0.71 4.09 -14.49
C GLU A 258 0.80 3.65 -13.02
N ILE A 259 -0.33 3.28 -12.43
CA ILE A 259 -0.41 2.84 -11.04
C ILE A 259 -0.15 1.33 -10.99
N LYS A 260 0.84 0.91 -10.21
CA LYS A 260 1.32 -0.49 -10.19
C LYS A 260 1.57 -0.97 -8.76
N GLY A 261 1.77 -2.28 -8.62
CA GLY A 261 2.18 -2.91 -7.36
C GLY A 261 1.20 -2.65 -6.23
N GLU A 262 1.71 -2.29 -5.06
CA GLU A 262 0.90 -2.14 -3.84
C GLU A 262 -0.12 -1.00 -3.93
N SER A 263 0.23 0.10 -4.60
CA SER A 263 -0.70 1.21 -4.85
C SER A 263 -1.90 0.74 -5.69
N LEU A 264 -1.66 -0.07 -6.71
CA LEU A 264 -2.74 -0.63 -7.53
C LEU A 264 -3.61 -1.58 -6.70
N ASN A 265 -3.00 -2.49 -5.92
CA ASN A 265 -3.74 -3.38 -5.03
C ASN A 265 -4.66 -2.62 -4.08
N SER A 266 -4.15 -1.55 -3.47
CA SER A 266 -4.92 -0.69 -2.57
C SER A 266 -6.04 0.07 -3.29
N LEU A 267 -5.78 0.62 -4.47
CA LEU A 267 -6.80 1.25 -5.31
C LEU A 267 -7.95 0.28 -5.60
N ILE A 268 -7.63 -0.92 -6.12
CA ILE A 268 -8.63 -1.94 -6.45
C ILE A 268 -9.40 -2.37 -5.20
N GLN A 269 -8.70 -2.58 -4.08
CA GLN A 269 -9.33 -2.90 -2.79
C GLN A 269 -10.33 -1.81 -2.37
N GLN A 270 -9.97 -0.53 -2.48
CA GLN A 270 -10.83 0.57 -2.09
C GLN A 270 -12.08 0.67 -3.00
N ILE A 271 -11.92 0.53 -4.32
CA ILE A 271 -13.05 0.53 -5.26
C ILE A 271 -13.98 -0.65 -4.97
N CYS A 272 -13.45 -1.86 -4.78
CA CYS A 272 -14.26 -3.04 -4.49
C CYS A 272 -14.95 -2.93 -3.13
N THR A 273 -14.29 -2.37 -2.12
CA THR A 273 -14.90 -2.13 -0.80
C THR A 273 -16.06 -1.14 -0.91
N ALA A 274 -15.88 -0.05 -1.65
CA ALA A 274 -16.95 0.93 -1.88
C ALA A 274 -18.11 0.33 -2.68
N TYR A 275 -17.82 -0.49 -3.69
CA TYR A 275 -18.84 -1.27 -4.40
C TYR A 275 -19.59 -2.20 -3.45
N LEU A 276 -18.92 -2.98 -2.61
CA LEU A 276 -19.59 -3.96 -1.76
C LEU A 276 -20.46 -3.33 -0.66
N TYR A 277 -19.99 -2.26 -0.03
CA TYR A 277 -20.60 -1.73 1.18
C TYR A 277 -21.61 -0.61 0.95
N ASP A 278 -21.78 -0.15 -0.29
CA ASP A 278 -22.67 0.94 -0.69
C ASP A 278 -22.59 2.12 0.29
N PHE A 279 -21.60 3.01 0.12
CA PHE A 279 -21.34 4.08 1.08
C PHE A 279 -22.48 5.11 1.17
N GLU A 280 -23.57 4.74 1.84
CA GLU A 280 -24.79 5.50 2.17
C GLU A 280 -24.95 6.75 1.30
N ASN A 281 -25.49 6.58 0.08
CA ASN A 281 -25.71 7.62 -0.95
C ASN A 281 -24.50 7.97 -1.84
N PHE A 282 -23.52 7.07 -1.97
CA PHE A 282 -22.47 7.15 -2.98
C PHE A 282 -22.24 5.76 -3.57
N GLU A 283 -22.72 5.55 -4.79
CA GLU A 283 -22.49 4.32 -5.55
C GLU A 283 -21.29 4.55 -6.47
N ILE A 284 -20.36 3.59 -6.51
CA ILE A 284 -19.35 3.58 -7.57
C ILE A 284 -20.09 3.48 -8.89
N GLU A 285 -19.91 4.48 -9.75
CA GLU A 285 -20.57 4.54 -11.05
C GLU A 285 -20.43 3.22 -11.81
N GLY A 286 -21.51 2.83 -12.49
CA GLY A 286 -21.55 1.61 -13.29
C GLY A 286 -20.40 1.55 -14.31
N ASP A 287 -19.91 2.68 -14.78
CA ASP A 287 -18.79 2.74 -15.73
C ASP A 287 -17.46 2.34 -15.08
N ILE A 288 -17.21 2.69 -13.82
CA ILE A 288 -15.99 2.24 -13.10
C ILE A 288 -16.04 0.73 -12.82
N VAL A 289 -17.21 0.21 -12.41
CA VAL A 289 -17.39 -1.23 -12.24
C VAL A 289 -17.19 -1.94 -13.58
N GLN A 290 -17.76 -1.43 -14.66
CA GLN A 290 -17.58 -1.98 -16.00
C GLN A 290 -16.11 -1.93 -16.47
N LEU A 291 -15.36 -0.88 -16.10
CA LEU A 291 -13.93 -0.82 -16.39
C LEU A 291 -13.18 -1.95 -15.67
N LEU A 292 -13.53 -2.24 -14.41
CA LEU A 292 -12.93 -3.35 -13.66
C LEU A 292 -13.29 -4.72 -14.25
N THR A 293 -14.54 -4.93 -14.67
CA THR A 293 -15.01 -6.24 -15.16
C THR A 293 -14.55 -6.53 -16.59
N LYS A 294 -14.38 -5.49 -17.42
CA LYS A 294 -13.99 -5.60 -18.84
C LYS A 294 -12.51 -5.39 -19.08
N THR A 295 -11.73 -5.05 -18.06
CA THR A 295 -10.29 -4.82 -18.20
C THR A 295 -9.57 -6.07 -18.73
N LYS A 296 -8.52 -5.84 -19.51
CA LYS A 296 -7.57 -6.87 -19.93
C LYS A 296 -6.19 -6.68 -19.31
N ASP A 297 -6.09 -5.83 -18.27
CA ASP A 297 -4.86 -5.65 -17.49
C ASP A 297 -4.70 -6.78 -16.46
N GLU A 298 -3.64 -7.57 -16.64
CA GLU A 298 -3.30 -8.71 -15.78
C GLU A 298 -3.12 -8.33 -14.31
N ASN A 299 -2.58 -7.14 -14.02
CA ASN A 299 -2.36 -6.69 -12.65
C ASN A 299 -3.69 -6.35 -11.98
N ILE A 300 -4.58 -5.62 -12.68
CA ILE A 300 -5.91 -5.29 -12.16
C ILE A 300 -6.69 -6.58 -11.86
N ILE A 301 -6.69 -7.52 -12.80
CA ILE A 301 -7.37 -8.82 -12.63
C ILE A 301 -6.78 -9.60 -11.44
N SER A 302 -5.46 -9.62 -11.32
CA SER A 302 -4.80 -10.31 -10.20
C SER A 302 -5.17 -9.68 -8.86
N SER A 303 -5.22 -8.34 -8.78
CA SER A 303 -5.67 -7.61 -7.58
C SER A 303 -7.14 -7.88 -7.26
N LEU A 304 -8.02 -7.94 -8.27
CA LEU A 304 -9.44 -8.28 -8.10
C LEU A 304 -9.60 -9.70 -7.56
N ILE A 305 -8.95 -10.68 -8.19
CA ILE A 305 -8.99 -12.08 -7.76
C ILE A 305 -8.49 -12.20 -6.32
N TYR A 306 -7.39 -11.52 -5.98
CA TYR A 306 -6.83 -11.53 -4.63
C TYR A 306 -7.78 -10.92 -3.59
N PHE A 307 -8.43 -9.79 -3.90
CA PHE A 307 -9.35 -9.12 -2.97
C PHE A 307 -10.51 -10.03 -2.56
N PHE A 308 -11.18 -10.66 -3.53
CA PHE A 308 -12.34 -11.53 -3.29
C PHE A 308 -11.99 -12.93 -2.80
N TRP A 309 -10.72 -13.34 -2.76
CA TRP A 309 -10.29 -14.63 -2.24
C TRP A 309 -9.58 -14.53 -0.89
N SER A 310 -8.82 -13.46 -0.66
CA SER A 310 -7.86 -13.42 0.45
C SER A 310 -8.57 -13.47 1.81
N PRO A 311 -8.14 -14.36 2.73
CA PRO A 311 -8.71 -14.43 4.08
C PRO A 311 -8.46 -13.16 4.90
N ARG A 312 -7.62 -12.23 4.40
CA ARG A 312 -7.44 -10.89 4.98
C ARG A 312 -8.69 -10.02 4.85
N PHE A 313 -9.63 -10.38 3.97
CA PHE A 313 -10.85 -9.64 3.70
C PHE A 313 -12.08 -10.50 4.00
N PRO A 314 -12.37 -10.81 5.28
CA PRO A 314 -13.61 -11.50 5.62
C PRO A 314 -14.81 -10.60 5.27
N PHE A 315 -15.72 -11.13 4.44
CA PHE A 315 -16.92 -10.40 4.04
C PHE A 315 -18.06 -10.63 5.02
N GLU A 316 -18.74 -9.55 5.42
CA GLU A 316 -19.97 -9.64 6.19
C GLU A 316 -21.11 -10.21 5.31
N THR A 317 -22.03 -10.99 5.90
CA THR A 317 -23.16 -11.60 5.17
C THR A 317 -23.95 -10.60 4.33
N LYS A 318 -24.06 -9.34 4.79
CA LYS A 318 -24.80 -8.28 4.09
C LYS A 318 -24.22 -7.91 2.72
N VAL A 319 -22.92 -8.13 2.48
CA VAL A 319 -22.26 -7.78 1.21
C VAL A 319 -22.06 -8.96 0.27
N VAL A 320 -22.20 -10.20 0.78
CA VAL A 320 -22.04 -11.44 0.00
C VAL A 320 -22.97 -11.47 -1.22
N SER A 321 -24.17 -10.92 -1.11
CA SER A 321 -25.14 -10.83 -2.21
C SER A 321 -24.66 -10.01 -3.41
N ARG A 322 -23.69 -9.09 -3.21
CA ARG A 322 -23.09 -8.28 -4.28
C ARG A 322 -21.91 -8.96 -4.97
N ILE A 323 -21.32 -9.98 -4.35
CA ILE A 323 -20.18 -10.71 -4.92
C ILE A 323 -20.63 -11.52 -6.14
N LYS A 324 -21.77 -12.22 -6.03
CA LYS A 324 -22.30 -13.05 -7.12
C LYS A 324 -22.54 -12.26 -8.43
N PRO A 325 -23.28 -11.14 -8.45
CA PRO A 325 -23.47 -10.34 -9.66
C PRO A 325 -22.15 -9.88 -10.28
N PHE A 326 -21.20 -9.44 -9.45
CA PHE A 326 -19.87 -9.03 -9.91
C PHE A 326 -19.11 -10.21 -10.56
N TRP A 327 -19.15 -11.39 -9.95
CA TRP A 327 -18.53 -12.59 -10.50
C TRP A 327 -19.16 -13.00 -11.84
N ILE A 328 -20.48 -12.96 -11.96
CA ILE A 328 -21.17 -13.24 -13.22
C ILE A 328 -20.69 -12.29 -14.33
N GLU A 329 -20.55 -11.00 -14.04
CA GLU A 329 -20.10 -10.02 -15.03
C GLU A 329 -18.67 -10.27 -15.48
N VAL A 330 -17.75 -10.53 -14.54
CA VAL A 330 -16.35 -10.89 -14.83
C VAL A 330 -16.28 -12.18 -15.66
N TYR A 331 -17.05 -13.21 -15.27
CA TYR A 331 -17.12 -14.48 -16.01
C TYR A 331 -17.60 -14.28 -17.45
N ASN A 332 -18.68 -13.51 -17.65
CA ASN A 332 -19.24 -13.25 -18.98
C ASN A 332 -18.27 -12.52 -19.91
N CYS A 333 -17.33 -11.76 -19.35
CA CYS A 333 -16.27 -11.13 -20.13
C CYS A 333 -15.15 -12.12 -20.52
N ALA A 334 -14.80 -13.04 -19.63
CA ALA A 334 -13.76 -14.04 -19.88
C ALA A 334 -14.24 -15.22 -20.74
N SER A 335 -15.50 -15.63 -20.62
CA SER A 335 -16.07 -16.78 -21.34
C SER A 335 -16.12 -16.61 -22.86
N LYS A 336 -15.89 -15.40 -23.36
CA LYS A 336 -15.79 -15.08 -24.79
C LYS A 336 -14.45 -15.48 -25.41
N PHE A 337 -13.41 -15.75 -24.60
CA PHE A 337 -12.05 -16.08 -25.07
C PHE A 337 -11.50 -15.06 -26.08
N GLU A 338 -11.62 -13.78 -25.76
CA GLU A 338 -11.04 -12.68 -26.57
C GLU A 338 -9.54 -12.51 -26.33
N ASN A 339 -9.03 -12.95 -25.17
CA ASN A 339 -7.62 -12.97 -24.82
C ASN A 339 -7.31 -14.21 -23.96
N ASP A 340 -6.81 -15.27 -24.59
CA ASP A 340 -6.56 -16.56 -23.94
C ASP A 340 -5.81 -16.44 -22.61
N LYS A 341 -4.74 -15.65 -22.54
CA LYS A 341 -3.93 -15.54 -21.30
C LYS A 341 -4.76 -14.96 -20.16
N ILE A 342 -5.42 -13.84 -20.43
CA ILE A 342 -6.22 -13.10 -19.45
C ILE A 342 -7.48 -13.87 -19.06
N ASP A 343 -8.17 -14.43 -20.04
CA ASP A 343 -9.41 -15.13 -19.81
C ASP A 343 -9.16 -16.43 -19.02
N ASN A 344 -8.05 -17.14 -19.28
CA ASN A 344 -7.61 -18.27 -18.45
C ASN A 344 -7.29 -17.85 -17.00
N LEU A 345 -6.63 -16.69 -16.80
CA LEU A 345 -6.35 -16.17 -15.47
C LEU A 345 -7.64 -15.90 -14.70
N ILE A 346 -8.63 -15.25 -15.33
CA ILE A 346 -9.94 -14.96 -14.74
C ILE A 346 -10.66 -16.26 -14.39
N LEU A 347 -10.79 -17.19 -15.33
CA LEU A 347 -11.53 -18.44 -15.13
C LEU A 347 -10.88 -19.31 -14.05
N SER A 348 -9.54 -19.43 -14.05
CA SER A 348 -8.79 -20.13 -12.99
C SER A 348 -8.98 -19.46 -11.63
N GLY A 349 -8.67 -18.17 -11.55
CA GLY A 349 -8.52 -17.50 -10.27
C GLY A 349 -9.85 -17.19 -9.59
N THR A 350 -10.91 -16.90 -10.34
CA THR A 350 -12.23 -16.61 -9.75
C THR A 350 -12.90 -17.84 -9.13
N CYS A 351 -12.50 -19.07 -9.48
CA CYS A 351 -12.96 -20.28 -8.78
C CYS A 351 -12.68 -20.21 -7.27
N LYS A 352 -11.65 -19.46 -6.85
CA LYS A 352 -11.32 -19.24 -5.44
C LYS A 352 -12.35 -18.39 -4.69
N TRP A 353 -13.22 -17.65 -5.40
CA TRP A 353 -14.28 -16.83 -4.80
C TRP A 353 -15.42 -17.66 -4.20
N LEU A 354 -15.43 -18.97 -4.44
CA LEU A 354 -16.22 -19.92 -3.65
C LEU A 354 -16.02 -19.72 -2.14
N ASP A 355 -14.85 -19.25 -1.71
CA ASP A 355 -14.56 -18.98 -0.29
C ASP A 355 -15.35 -17.81 0.29
N SER A 356 -15.90 -16.95 -0.58
CA SER A 356 -16.52 -15.66 -0.25
C SER A 356 -18.04 -15.66 -0.42
N ILE A 357 -18.64 -16.83 -0.69
CA ILE A 357 -20.08 -17.00 -0.82
C ILE A 357 -20.57 -18.11 0.12
N ASP A 358 -21.84 -18.04 0.51
CA ASP A 358 -22.43 -19.00 1.45
C ASP A 358 -22.97 -20.27 0.77
N ASN A 359 -23.41 -20.17 -0.49
CA ASN A 359 -24.08 -21.27 -1.19
C ASN A 359 -23.71 -21.30 -2.69
N ILE A 360 -23.58 -22.50 -3.23
CA ILE A 360 -23.46 -22.75 -4.67
C ILE A 360 -24.88 -22.93 -5.23
N ASP A 361 -25.44 -21.87 -5.82
CA ASP A 361 -26.69 -21.99 -6.59
C ASP A 361 -26.42 -22.42 -8.03
N LYS A 362 -27.49 -22.59 -8.81
CA LYS A 362 -27.42 -23.06 -10.20
C LYS A 362 -26.49 -22.21 -11.08
N GLU A 363 -26.53 -20.89 -10.96
CA GLU A 363 -25.72 -20.00 -11.81
C GLU A 363 -24.25 -20.08 -11.43
N ILE A 364 -23.94 -20.06 -10.12
CA ILE A 364 -22.57 -20.22 -9.64
C ILE A 364 -22.02 -21.60 -10.00
N PHE A 365 -22.84 -22.65 -9.86
CA PHE A 365 -22.46 -24.00 -10.26
C PHE A 365 -22.05 -24.06 -11.73
N GLU A 366 -22.88 -23.52 -12.64
CA GLU A 366 -22.59 -23.49 -14.08
C GLU A 366 -21.30 -22.72 -14.38
N ILE A 367 -21.09 -21.56 -13.75
CA ILE A 367 -19.87 -20.75 -13.91
C ILE A 367 -18.64 -21.51 -13.45
N VAL A 368 -18.67 -22.08 -12.24
CA VAL A 368 -17.53 -22.80 -11.67
C VAL A 368 -17.24 -24.05 -12.48
N LEU A 369 -18.25 -24.85 -12.84
CA LEU A 369 -18.09 -26.05 -13.65
C LEU A 369 -17.43 -25.74 -15.00
N ASN A 370 -17.78 -24.62 -15.63
CA ASN A 370 -17.17 -24.21 -16.89
C ASN A 370 -15.74 -23.68 -16.73
N SER A 371 -15.41 -23.13 -15.56
CA SER A 371 -14.14 -22.46 -15.27
C SER A 371 -13.09 -23.40 -14.68
N ILE A 372 -13.52 -24.46 -13.99
CA ILE A 372 -12.65 -25.32 -13.17
C ILE A 372 -11.55 -26.03 -13.98
N ARG A 373 -11.79 -26.30 -15.27
CA ARG A 373 -10.81 -26.89 -16.20
C ARG A 373 -9.57 -26.01 -16.45
N TYR A 374 -9.68 -24.72 -16.15
CA TYR A 374 -8.60 -23.73 -16.31
C TYR A 374 -7.78 -23.55 -15.03
N VAL A 375 -8.22 -24.12 -13.89
CA VAL A 375 -7.51 -24.04 -12.62
C VAL A 375 -6.10 -24.59 -12.75
N ASN A 376 -5.12 -23.74 -12.49
CA ASN A 376 -3.71 -24.10 -12.48
C ASN A 376 -3.33 -24.82 -11.16
N GLN A 377 -2.13 -25.39 -11.12
CA GLN A 377 -1.64 -26.12 -9.94
C GLN A 377 -1.52 -25.24 -8.68
N GLN A 378 -1.21 -23.95 -8.83
CA GLN A 378 -1.03 -23.02 -7.71
C GLN A 378 -2.36 -22.69 -7.02
N ASP A 379 -3.45 -22.59 -7.80
CA ASP A 379 -4.79 -22.28 -7.30
C ASP A 379 -5.55 -23.51 -6.78
N ARG A 380 -5.17 -24.73 -7.24
CA ARG A 380 -5.90 -25.98 -6.96
C ARG A 380 -6.19 -26.20 -5.48
N TYR A 381 -5.19 -26.03 -4.62
CA TYR A 381 -5.35 -26.21 -3.17
C TYR A 381 -6.44 -25.27 -2.61
N SER A 382 -6.37 -23.98 -2.96
CA SER A 382 -7.33 -22.97 -2.51
C SER A 382 -8.74 -23.26 -3.00
N VAL A 383 -8.89 -23.75 -4.22
CA VAL A 383 -10.20 -24.13 -4.78
C VAL A 383 -10.77 -25.37 -4.08
N ILE A 384 -9.97 -26.39 -3.82
CA ILE A 384 -10.40 -27.59 -3.07
C ILE A 384 -10.77 -27.21 -1.63
N GLU A 385 -10.00 -26.32 -1.01
CA GLU A 385 -10.32 -25.77 0.31
C GLU A 385 -11.67 -25.03 0.30
N ALA A 386 -11.92 -24.18 -0.69
CA ALA A 386 -13.20 -23.49 -0.82
C ALA A 386 -14.36 -24.48 -1.03
N LEU A 387 -14.21 -25.47 -1.92
CA LEU A 387 -15.23 -26.51 -2.16
C LEU A 387 -15.56 -27.32 -0.90
N SER A 388 -14.57 -27.57 -0.04
CA SER A 388 -14.78 -28.30 1.22
C SER A 388 -15.74 -27.59 2.18
N LYS A 389 -15.86 -26.25 2.09
CA LYS A 389 -16.84 -25.49 2.88
C LYS A 389 -18.28 -25.72 2.40
N HIS A 390 -18.45 -26.10 1.13
CA HIS A 390 -19.75 -26.26 0.48
C HIS A 390 -20.26 -27.70 0.44
N ILE A 391 -19.40 -28.71 0.69
CA ILE A 391 -19.74 -30.13 0.55
C ILE A 391 -20.98 -30.56 1.35
N ASN A 392 -21.27 -29.94 2.49
CA ASN A 392 -22.42 -30.29 3.30
C ASN A 392 -23.73 -29.78 2.73
N ASN A 393 -23.71 -28.62 2.06
CA ASN A 393 -24.89 -27.91 1.57
C ASN A 393 -25.18 -28.23 0.09
N ALA A 394 -24.14 -28.40 -0.73
CA ALA A 394 -24.23 -28.65 -2.17
C ALA A 394 -23.34 -29.85 -2.58
N PRO A 395 -23.60 -31.06 -2.02
CA PRO A 395 -22.72 -32.20 -2.19
C PRO A 395 -22.63 -32.70 -3.64
N GLU A 396 -23.75 -32.73 -4.37
CA GLU A 396 -23.79 -33.19 -5.75
C GLU A 396 -22.99 -32.24 -6.65
N GLU A 397 -23.24 -30.94 -6.52
CA GLU A 397 -22.54 -29.87 -7.25
C GLU A 397 -21.03 -29.91 -6.99
N VAL A 398 -20.62 -29.99 -5.72
CA VAL A 398 -19.20 -30.09 -5.35
C VAL A 398 -18.56 -31.33 -5.98
N GLY A 399 -19.23 -32.48 -5.92
CA GLY A 399 -18.72 -33.71 -6.52
C GLY A 399 -18.56 -33.64 -8.04
N LEU A 400 -19.50 -33.01 -8.75
CA LEU A 400 -19.39 -32.77 -10.19
C LEU A 400 -18.24 -31.81 -10.54
N ILE A 401 -18.06 -30.74 -9.76
CA ILE A 401 -16.93 -29.82 -9.93
C ILE A 401 -15.59 -30.54 -9.72
N LEU A 402 -15.48 -31.38 -8.69
CA LEU A 402 -14.27 -32.17 -8.44
C LEU A 402 -13.96 -33.12 -9.60
N ILE A 403 -14.97 -33.80 -10.16
CA ILE A 403 -14.80 -34.64 -11.34
C ILE A 403 -14.18 -33.83 -12.49
N GLU A 404 -14.76 -32.67 -12.81
CA GLU A 404 -14.27 -31.83 -13.92
C GLU A 404 -12.85 -31.28 -13.64
N LEU A 405 -12.55 -30.90 -12.40
CA LEU A 405 -11.20 -30.48 -11.97
C LEU A 405 -10.15 -31.56 -12.27
N PHE A 406 -10.47 -32.82 -11.98
CA PHE A 406 -9.54 -33.95 -12.09
C PHE A 406 -9.52 -34.64 -13.46
N GLN A 407 -10.47 -34.33 -14.35
CA GLN A 407 -10.46 -34.87 -15.72
C GLN A 407 -9.21 -34.49 -16.49
N LYS A 408 -8.76 -33.24 -16.36
CA LYS A 408 -7.57 -32.74 -17.06
C LYS A 408 -6.29 -33.37 -16.52
N GLU A 409 -6.16 -33.45 -15.20
CA GLU A 409 -4.95 -33.91 -14.55
C GLU A 409 -5.21 -34.29 -13.09
N VAL A 410 -4.63 -35.41 -12.66
CA VAL A 410 -4.52 -35.79 -11.25
C VAL A 410 -3.04 -35.81 -10.89
N ASN A 411 -2.68 -35.11 -9.81
CA ASN A 411 -1.30 -35.03 -9.31
C ASN A 411 -1.25 -35.37 -7.82
N TYR A 412 -0.04 -35.45 -7.26
CA TYR A 412 0.13 -35.50 -5.81
C TYR A 412 -0.45 -34.23 -5.18
N ASP A 413 -1.64 -34.35 -4.59
CA ASP A 413 -2.34 -33.23 -4.00
C ASP A 413 -2.00 -33.08 -2.50
N ILE A 414 -1.67 -31.86 -2.08
CA ILE A 414 -1.46 -31.51 -0.66
C ILE A 414 -2.80 -31.57 0.10
N SER A 415 -3.93 -31.45 -0.60
CA SER A 415 -5.29 -31.48 -0.04
C SER A 415 -5.88 -32.88 0.13
N ARG A 416 -5.09 -33.96 0.05
CA ARG A 416 -5.55 -35.37 0.18
C ARG A 416 -6.49 -35.62 1.35
N GLY A 417 -6.18 -35.07 2.52
CA GLY A 417 -7.02 -35.21 3.71
C GLY A 417 -8.43 -34.66 3.46
N LYS A 418 -8.52 -33.41 2.98
CA LYS A 418 -9.81 -32.77 2.64
C LYS A 418 -10.55 -33.53 1.54
N LEU A 419 -9.83 -34.04 0.54
CA LEU A 419 -10.46 -34.79 -0.54
C LEU A 419 -11.03 -36.14 -0.06
N ILE A 420 -10.32 -36.86 0.82
CA ILE A 420 -10.85 -38.08 1.46
C ILE A 420 -12.13 -37.77 2.23
N GLU A 421 -12.11 -36.71 3.06
CA GLU A 421 -13.27 -36.27 3.84
C GLU A 421 -14.47 -35.94 2.93
N MET A 422 -14.25 -35.16 1.87
CA MET A 422 -15.32 -34.82 0.92
C MET A 422 -15.91 -36.05 0.23
N VAL A 423 -15.06 -36.97 -0.26
CA VAL A 423 -15.54 -38.21 -0.92
C VAL A 423 -16.30 -39.10 0.06
N GLU A 424 -15.88 -39.18 1.33
CA GLU A 424 -16.60 -39.92 2.36
C GLU A 424 -17.98 -39.29 2.64
N ILE A 425 -18.07 -37.96 2.67
CA ILE A 425 -19.35 -37.25 2.79
C ILE A 425 -20.27 -37.56 1.61
N LEU A 426 -19.76 -37.61 0.37
CA LEU A 426 -20.56 -37.98 -0.81
C LEU A 426 -21.16 -39.38 -0.68
N TYR A 427 -20.36 -40.37 -0.26
CA TYR A 427 -20.87 -41.72 -0.01
C TYR A 427 -21.93 -41.75 1.09
N ASN A 428 -21.67 -41.08 2.21
CA ASN A 428 -22.60 -41.03 3.35
C ASN A 428 -23.93 -40.34 3.00
N LYS A 429 -23.93 -39.43 2.01
CA LYS A 429 -25.14 -38.78 1.49
C LYS A 429 -25.82 -39.56 0.36
N GLY A 430 -25.33 -40.76 0.01
CA GLY A 430 -25.91 -41.62 -1.02
C GLY A 430 -25.55 -41.23 -2.45
N ILE A 431 -24.60 -40.30 -2.65
CA ILE A 431 -24.18 -39.80 -3.97
C ILE A 431 -23.03 -40.68 -4.50
N LYS A 432 -23.34 -41.97 -4.60
CA LYS A 432 -22.35 -43.03 -4.81
C LYS A 432 -21.67 -42.94 -6.17
N GLU A 433 -22.43 -42.75 -7.24
CA GLU A 433 -21.88 -42.76 -8.62
C GLU A 433 -20.82 -41.67 -8.83
N ILE A 434 -21.03 -40.49 -8.24
CA ILE A 434 -20.09 -39.37 -8.28
C ILE A 434 -18.84 -39.68 -7.46
N ALA A 435 -19.01 -40.19 -6.24
CA ALA A 435 -17.91 -40.58 -5.37
C ALA A 435 -17.03 -41.67 -6.02
N ASP A 436 -17.65 -42.70 -6.61
CA ASP A 436 -16.98 -43.76 -7.35
C ASP A 436 -16.16 -43.18 -8.51
N LYS A 437 -16.73 -42.26 -9.28
CA LYS A 437 -16.04 -41.62 -10.40
C LYS A 437 -14.81 -40.84 -9.97
N ILE A 438 -14.87 -40.11 -8.85
CA ILE A 438 -13.70 -39.41 -8.28
C ILE A 438 -12.61 -40.41 -7.88
N CYS A 439 -12.97 -41.50 -7.18
CA CYS A 439 -12.04 -42.56 -6.80
C CYS A 439 -11.36 -43.20 -8.02
N LEU A 440 -12.14 -43.52 -9.06
CA LEU A 440 -11.65 -44.14 -10.29
C LEU A 440 -10.70 -43.23 -11.06
N LEU A 441 -11.02 -41.93 -11.20
CA LEU A 441 -10.13 -40.95 -11.86
C LEU A 441 -8.74 -40.92 -11.21
N HIS A 442 -8.67 -40.98 -9.87
CA HIS A 442 -7.39 -41.02 -9.17
C HIS A 442 -6.68 -42.38 -9.34
N GLY A 443 -7.43 -43.48 -9.24
CA GLY A 443 -6.89 -44.83 -9.38
C GLY A 443 -6.29 -45.09 -10.77
N GLU A 444 -6.98 -44.67 -11.83
CA GLU A 444 -6.53 -44.77 -13.23
C GLU A 444 -5.24 -44.00 -13.49
N LYS A 445 -5.00 -42.92 -12.73
CA LYS A 445 -3.78 -42.10 -12.79
C LYS A 445 -2.68 -42.58 -11.83
N GLY A 446 -2.88 -43.71 -11.14
CA GLY A 446 -1.89 -44.30 -10.23
C GLY A 446 -1.89 -43.73 -8.80
N PHE A 447 -2.90 -42.96 -8.42
CA PHE A 447 -3.04 -42.39 -7.08
C PHE A 447 -4.07 -43.18 -6.26
N HIS A 448 -3.60 -43.99 -5.32
CA HIS A 448 -4.45 -44.97 -4.63
C HIS A 448 -4.92 -44.57 -3.22
N PHE A 449 -4.75 -43.31 -2.81
CA PHE A 449 -5.14 -42.86 -1.46
C PHE A 449 -6.65 -42.89 -1.20
N LEU A 450 -7.49 -42.94 -2.26
CA LEU A 450 -8.95 -43.12 -2.16
C LEU A 450 -9.40 -44.59 -2.22
N ARG A 451 -8.48 -45.55 -2.39
CA ARG A 451 -8.82 -46.96 -2.64
C ARG A 451 -9.55 -47.61 -1.46
N GLU A 452 -9.07 -47.39 -0.24
CA GLU A 452 -9.69 -47.98 0.96
C GLU A 452 -11.13 -47.49 1.13
N LEU A 453 -11.34 -46.19 0.87
CA LEU A 453 -12.66 -45.58 0.91
C LEU A 453 -13.59 -46.16 -0.17
N TYR A 454 -13.10 -46.29 -1.41
CA TYR A 454 -13.86 -46.92 -2.50
C TYR A 454 -14.30 -48.34 -2.15
N ILE A 455 -13.39 -49.16 -1.60
CA ILE A 455 -13.70 -50.54 -1.20
C ILE A 455 -14.78 -50.55 -0.11
N LYS A 456 -14.63 -49.75 0.94
CA LYS A 456 -15.56 -49.66 2.08
C LYS A 456 -17.03 -49.45 1.66
N PHE A 457 -17.29 -48.72 0.57
CA PHE A 457 -18.64 -48.37 0.11
C PHE A 457 -19.10 -49.15 -1.14
N ASN A 458 -18.28 -50.09 -1.64
CA ASN A 458 -18.57 -50.93 -2.80
C ASN A 458 -18.56 -52.44 -2.54
N THR A 459 -18.22 -52.85 -1.31
CA THR A 459 -18.43 -54.20 -0.77
C THR A 459 -19.59 -54.21 0.19
#